data_AF-A0A9W7Y497-F1
#
_entry.id   AF-A0A9W7Y497-F1
#
_cell.length_a   1.000
_cell.length_b   1.000
_cell.length_c   1.000
_cell.angle_alpha   90.00
_cell.angle_beta   90.00
_cell.angle_gamma   90.00
#
_symmetry.space_group_name_H-M   'P 1'
#
loop_
_entity.id
_entity.type
_entity.pdbx_description
1 polymer ?
#
loop_
_entity_poly.entity_id
_entity_poly.type
_entity_poly.pdbx_seq_one_letter_code
_entity_poly.pdbx_strand_id
1 'polypeptide(L)'
;MTIPDSLSCLMAAFPPASTHVGAESPLVRSYFWATVAAAWVLTFVRQRGQRNYSIVDRMWPLYPPTFLALWQWQTGCPDISSVALVAHTLVFVWSARLCFNSIRRGDYRVGAEDYRWAVVGRAFDRALGKGFLRVVVWEVFNLGFITVFQLALLYMLALPVRLVTEDTGARWTPAAALWAGIAGLLLVVEAVADQQQWAFQQAKRREDTRLPFVTGGLWQWSRHPNVFCEQAFWLVLCFFCAAAAGVDLGAWEHAANLIGPALLIVLMWASVGLTERISLSRYPAYRAYQVKTSRLVPWPPLSDAQVIATAALHAK
;
A
#
# COMPACT_ATOMS: atom_id res chain seq x y z
N MET A 1 23.00 36.11 1.19
CA MET A 1 21.58 36.49 1.09
C MET A 1 20.93 36.07 2.40
N THR A 2 20.84 37.01 3.34
CA THR A 2 20.37 36.77 4.71
C THR A 2 18.85 36.64 4.70
N ILE A 3 18.34 35.52 5.22
CA ILE A 3 16.90 35.28 5.38
C ILE A 3 16.37 36.31 6.41
N PRO A 4 15.23 36.98 6.17
CA PRO A 4 14.69 37.97 7.10
C PRO A 4 14.32 37.36 8.47
N ASP A 5 14.66 38.07 9.56
CA ASP A 5 14.44 37.67 10.96
C ASP A 5 12.98 37.33 11.33
N SER A 6 12.01 37.72 10.50
CA SER A 6 10.59 37.41 10.70
C SER A 6 10.25 35.93 10.50
N LEU A 7 11.06 35.17 9.75
CA LEU A 7 10.92 33.72 9.61
C LEU A 7 11.53 32.94 10.78
N SER A 8 12.53 33.51 11.45
CA SER A 8 13.19 32.94 12.63
C SER A 8 12.21 32.80 13.81
N CYS A 9 11.29 33.76 13.96
CA CYS A 9 10.27 33.74 15.01
C CYS A 9 9.21 32.64 14.80
N LEU A 10 8.91 32.26 13.56
CA LEU A 10 8.01 31.14 13.23
C LEU A 10 8.65 29.78 13.54
N MET A 11 9.97 29.67 13.44
CA MET A 11 10.71 28.46 13.83
C MET A 11 10.87 28.33 15.36
N ALA A 12 10.89 29.45 16.09
CA ALA A 12 11.00 29.46 17.55
C ALA A 12 9.70 29.10 18.30
N ALA A 13 8.56 29.04 17.61
CA ALA A 13 7.27 28.64 18.20
C ALA A 13 7.11 27.13 18.40
N PHE A 14 8.08 26.33 17.93
CA PHE A 14 8.08 24.88 18.10
C PHE A 14 9.15 24.48 19.11
N PRO A 15 8.83 23.59 20.07
CA PRO A 15 9.81 23.15 21.05
C PRO A 15 11.03 22.53 20.34
N PRO A 16 12.24 22.70 20.88
CA PRO A 16 13.43 22.06 20.33
C PRO A 16 13.21 20.55 20.25
N ALA A 17 13.65 19.94 19.15
CA ALA A 17 13.56 18.50 18.93
C ALA A 17 14.08 17.76 20.16
N SER A 18 13.18 17.15 20.92
CA SER A 18 13.52 16.35 22.08
C SER A 18 14.36 15.16 21.62
N THR A 19 15.61 15.11 22.05
CA THR A 19 16.63 14.10 21.76
C THR A 19 16.37 12.75 22.44
N HIS A 20 15.11 12.34 22.56
CA HIS A 20 14.77 10.96 22.92
C HIS A 20 14.53 10.19 21.63
N VAL A 21 15.54 9.42 21.21
CA VAL A 21 15.36 8.27 20.31
C VAL A 21 14.32 7.37 20.98
N GLY A 22 13.04 7.50 20.58
CA GLY A 22 11.95 6.68 21.10
C GLY A 22 10.56 7.31 21.16
N ALA A 23 10.41 8.65 21.20
CA ALA A 23 9.08 9.28 21.28
C ALA A 23 8.75 10.08 20.02
N GLU A 24 7.62 9.76 19.38
CA GLU A 24 7.12 10.51 18.21
C GLU A 24 6.97 12.00 18.54
N SER A 25 7.17 12.90 17.58
CA SER A 25 6.96 14.32 17.87
C SER A 25 5.47 14.61 18.13
N PRO A 26 5.12 15.59 18.99
CA PRO A 26 3.74 16.02 19.16
C PRO A 26 3.08 16.42 17.84
N LEU A 27 3.85 17.02 16.92
CA LEU A 27 3.38 17.42 15.59
C LEU A 27 2.93 16.20 14.76
N VAL A 28 3.77 15.17 14.65
CA VAL A 28 3.45 13.96 13.86
C VAL A 28 2.28 13.20 14.47
N ARG A 29 2.24 13.06 15.81
CA ARG A 29 1.08 12.45 16.49
C ARG A 29 -0.21 13.22 16.23
N SER A 30 -0.16 14.55 16.31
CA SER A 30 -1.33 15.41 16.10
C SER A 30 -1.79 15.34 14.64
N TYR A 31 -0.84 15.35 13.69
CA TYR A 31 -1.13 15.15 12.29
C TYR A 31 -1.83 13.81 12.05
N PHE A 32 -1.28 12.71 12.55
CA PHE A 32 -1.85 11.37 12.40
C PHE A 32 -3.29 11.28 12.94
N TRP A 33 -3.55 11.78 14.15
CA TRP A 33 -4.90 11.71 14.74
C TRP A 33 -5.87 12.68 14.07
N ALA A 34 -5.41 13.85 13.62
CA ALA A 34 -6.22 14.80 12.87
C ALA A 34 -6.65 14.22 11.52
N THR A 35 -5.75 13.54 10.80
CA THR A 35 -6.07 12.88 9.53
C THR A 35 -6.94 11.64 9.71
N VAL A 36 -6.78 10.87 10.81
CA VAL A 36 -7.72 9.80 11.18
C VAL A 36 -9.12 10.37 11.40
N ALA A 37 -9.25 11.42 12.21
CA ALA A 37 -10.54 12.06 12.47
C ALA A 37 -11.15 12.63 11.19
N ALA A 38 -10.35 13.34 10.38
CA ALA A 38 -10.82 13.90 9.11
C ALA A 38 -11.26 12.82 8.13
N ALA A 39 -10.46 11.77 7.93
CA ALA A 39 -10.79 10.66 7.05
C ALA A 39 -12.08 9.96 7.49
N TRP A 40 -12.22 9.66 8.79
CA TRP A 40 -13.43 9.06 9.35
C TRP A 40 -14.66 9.96 9.11
N VAL A 41 -14.57 11.26 9.43
CA VAL A 41 -15.66 12.23 9.16
C VAL A 41 -16.02 12.27 7.68
N LEU A 42 -15.04 12.25 6.79
CA LEU A 42 -15.27 12.27 5.34
C LEU A 42 -15.99 11.01 4.84
N THR A 43 -15.92 9.87 5.54
CA THR A 43 -16.73 8.68 5.19
C THR A 43 -18.23 8.93 5.32
N PHE A 44 -18.64 9.88 6.17
CA PHE A 44 -20.04 10.27 6.36
C PHE A 44 -20.56 11.22 5.28
N VAL A 45 -19.65 11.91 4.57
CA VAL A 45 -20.01 12.83 3.50
C VAL A 45 -20.60 12.05 2.33
N ARG A 46 -21.88 12.27 2.06
CA ARG A 46 -22.59 11.59 0.99
C ARG A 46 -22.16 12.12 -0.37
N GLN A 47 -21.69 11.24 -1.23
CA GLN A 47 -21.38 11.50 -2.63
C GLN A 47 -22.42 10.78 -3.49
N ARG A 48 -23.21 11.52 -4.29
CA ARG A 48 -24.36 10.98 -5.04
C ARG A 48 -25.37 10.22 -4.16
N GLY A 49 -25.59 10.71 -2.94
CA GLY A 49 -26.57 10.15 -2.00
C GLY A 49 -26.09 8.94 -1.20
N GLN A 50 -24.86 8.44 -1.42
CA GLN A 50 -24.28 7.32 -0.67
C GLN A 50 -23.01 7.75 0.08
N ARG A 51 -22.73 7.10 1.21
CA ARG A 51 -21.43 7.24 1.90
C ARG A 51 -20.33 6.64 1.04
N ASN A 52 -19.08 7.06 1.25
CA ASN A 52 -17.94 6.58 0.48
C ASN A 52 -16.79 6.20 1.40
N TYR A 53 -16.55 4.89 1.52
CA TYR A 53 -15.50 4.35 2.38
C TYR A 53 -14.12 4.35 1.70
N SER A 54 -14.08 4.53 0.38
CA SER A 54 -12.84 4.65 -0.40
C SER A 54 -12.14 6.00 -0.24
N ILE A 55 -12.64 6.90 0.62
CA ILE A 55 -11.87 8.10 0.98
C ILE A 55 -10.52 7.73 1.60
N VAL A 56 -10.46 6.65 2.40
CA VAL A 56 -9.21 6.19 3.00
C VAL A 56 -8.30 5.56 1.95
N ASP A 57 -8.87 4.78 1.01
CA ASP A 57 -8.13 4.19 -0.11
C ASP A 57 -7.39 5.28 -0.92
N ARG A 58 -7.99 6.47 -1.09
CA ARG A 58 -7.39 7.62 -1.81
C ARG A 58 -6.23 8.28 -1.08
N MET A 59 -6.08 8.02 0.23
CA MET A 59 -4.98 8.56 1.05
C MET A 59 -3.70 7.74 0.93
N TRP A 60 -3.78 6.48 0.50
CA TRP A 60 -2.63 5.58 0.35
C TRP A 60 -1.42 6.21 -0.35
N PRO A 61 -1.54 6.81 -1.55
CA PRO A 61 -0.39 7.42 -2.21
C PRO A 61 0.13 8.66 -1.47
N LEU A 62 -0.67 9.34 -0.66
CA LEU A 62 -0.31 10.63 -0.06
C LEU A 62 0.36 10.48 1.31
N TYR A 63 -0.04 9.45 2.06
CA TYR A 63 0.27 9.34 3.48
C TYR A 63 1.76 9.06 3.77
N PRO A 64 2.41 8.05 3.13
CA PRO A 64 3.83 7.78 3.40
C PRO A 64 4.76 8.96 3.04
N PRO A 65 4.67 9.59 1.84
CA PRO A 65 5.51 10.76 1.54
C PRO A 65 5.32 11.93 2.51
N THR A 66 4.12 12.09 3.08
CA THR A 66 3.86 13.17 4.03
C THR A 66 4.63 12.95 5.34
N PHE A 67 4.69 11.73 5.87
CA PHE A 67 5.49 11.46 7.07
C PHE A 67 6.98 11.60 6.81
N LEU A 68 7.46 11.14 5.65
CA LEU A 68 8.84 11.36 5.24
C LEU A 68 9.21 12.85 5.27
N ALA A 69 8.37 13.71 4.69
CA ALA A 69 8.56 15.16 4.72
C ALA A 69 8.51 15.75 6.15
N LEU A 70 7.60 15.27 7.01
CA LEU A 70 7.50 15.72 8.40
C LEU A 70 8.72 15.34 9.24
N TRP A 71 9.25 14.12 9.07
CA TRP A 71 10.47 13.69 9.76
C TRP A 71 11.70 14.42 9.23
N GLN A 72 11.83 14.58 7.91
CA GLN A 72 12.90 15.39 7.32
C GLN A 72 12.86 16.83 7.83
N TRP A 73 11.67 17.44 7.93
CA TRP A 73 11.52 18.79 8.49
C TRP A 73 12.02 18.87 9.95
N GLN A 74 11.74 17.86 10.77
CA GLN A 74 12.12 17.81 12.19
C GLN A 74 13.63 17.69 12.43
N THR A 75 14.38 17.18 11.45
CA THR A 75 15.85 17.17 11.52
C THR A 75 16.46 18.57 11.37
N GLY A 76 15.66 19.61 11.08
CA GLY A 76 16.13 20.97 10.83
C GLY A 76 16.53 21.23 9.38
N CYS A 77 16.08 20.38 8.45
CA CYS A 77 16.40 20.44 7.02
C CYS A 77 17.93 20.49 6.70
N PRO A 78 18.77 19.64 7.31
CA PRO A 78 20.15 19.48 6.87
C PRO A 78 20.18 18.87 5.46
N ASP A 79 21.36 18.90 4.83
CA ASP A 79 21.57 18.21 3.55
C ASP A 79 21.14 16.74 3.66
N ILE A 80 20.25 16.33 2.77
CA ILE A 80 19.73 14.96 2.72
C ILE A 80 20.86 14.03 2.26
N SER A 81 21.21 13.04 3.07
CA SER A 81 22.21 12.03 2.69
C SER A 81 21.80 11.32 1.40
N SER A 82 22.76 10.88 0.58
CA SER A 82 22.43 10.21 -0.69
C SER A 82 21.61 8.92 -0.48
N VAL A 83 21.80 8.22 0.64
CA VAL A 83 20.98 7.06 1.04
C VAL A 83 19.54 7.49 1.34
N ALA A 84 19.36 8.51 2.19
CA ALA A 84 18.05 9.03 2.53
C ALA A 84 17.32 9.53 1.29
N LEU A 85 18.03 10.21 0.39
CA LEU A 85 17.48 10.69 -0.88
C LEU A 85 16.95 9.54 -1.73
N VAL A 86 17.67 8.41 -1.81
CA VAL A 86 17.18 7.22 -2.52
C VAL A 86 15.95 6.63 -1.83
N ALA A 87 15.93 6.52 -0.50
CA ALA A 87 14.75 6.03 0.23
C ALA A 87 13.50 6.90 -0.05
N HIS A 88 13.66 8.23 0.04
CA HIS A 88 12.60 9.19 -0.28
C HIS A 88 12.14 9.05 -1.73
N THR A 89 13.09 8.92 -2.66
CA THR A 89 12.78 8.79 -4.09
C THR A 89 12.00 7.51 -4.37
N LEU A 90 12.40 6.37 -3.77
CA LEU A 90 11.69 5.10 -3.93
C LEU A 90 10.23 5.20 -3.46
N VAL A 91 9.99 5.78 -2.27
CA VAL A 91 8.63 5.98 -1.74
C VAL A 91 7.84 6.99 -2.58
N PHE A 92 8.49 8.05 -3.06
CA PHE A 92 7.84 9.03 -3.94
C PHE A 92 7.46 8.44 -5.29
N VAL A 93 8.33 7.64 -5.92
CA VAL A 93 8.03 6.94 -7.18
C VAL A 93 6.91 5.93 -6.96
N TRP A 94 6.92 5.18 -5.85
CA TRP A 94 5.81 4.31 -5.46
C TRP A 94 4.49 5.08 -5.36
N SER A 95 4.51 6.22 -4.67
CA SER A 95 3.35 7.11 -4.49
C SER A 95 2.83 7.66 -5.82
N ALA A 96 3.72 8.18 -6.66
CA ALA A 96 3.38 8.75 -7.96
C ALA A 96 2.76 7.69 -8.87
N ARG A 97 3.34 6.49 -8.91
CA ARG A 97 2.79 5.35 -9.66
C ARG A 97 1.40 4.97 -9.17
N LEU A 98 1.22 4.79 -7.85
CA LEU A 98 -0.08 4.42 -7.27
C LEU A 98 -1.14 5.48 -7.55
N CYS A 99 -0.80 6.75 -7.34
CA CYS A 99 -1.66 7.90 -7.63
C CYS A 99 -2.07 7.93 -9.12
N PHE A 100 -1.11 7.82 -10.03
CA PHE A 100 -1.36 7.76 -11.47
C PHE A 100 -2.30 6.60 -11.83
N ASN A 101 -2.06 5.40 -11.27
CA ASN A 101 -2.88 4.23 -11.53
C ASN A 101 -4.32 4.40 -11.04
N SER A 102 -4.51 5.00 -9.86
CA SER A 102 -5.83 5.31 -9.30
C SER A 102 -6.58 6.39 -10.07
N ILE A 103 -5.89 7.45 -10.50
CA ILE A 103 -6.48 8.53 -11.31
C ILE A 103 -7.00 7.97 -12.64
N ARG A 104 -6.18 7.23 -13.39
CA ARG A 104 -6.59 6.70 -14.70
C ARG A 104 -7.74 5.69 -14.58
N ARG A 105 -7.79 4.91 -13.50
CA ARG A 105 -8.92 4.02 -13.18
C ARG A 105 -10.22 4.77 -12.85
N GLY A 106 -10.12 6.04 -12.47
CA GLY A 106 -11.26 6.87 -12.10
C GLY A 106 -11.62 6.81 -10.61
N ASP A 107 -10.72 6.31 -9.75
CA ASP A 107 -10.97 6.13 -8.32
C ASP A 107 -11.18 7.49 -7.59
N TYR A 108 -10.67 8.58 -8.18
CA TYR A 108 -10.83 9.96 -7.68
C TYR A 108 -12.08 10.69 -8.22
N ARG A 109 -12.90 10.06 -9.07
CA ARG A 109 -14.15 10.68 -9.54
C ARG A 109 -15.12 10.84 -8.37
N VAL A 110 -15.91 11.92 -8.38
CA VAL A 110 -16.93 12.16 -7.33
C VAL A 110 -17.94 11.01 -7.33
N GLY A 111 -18.09 10.36 -6.17
CA GLY A 111 -18.96 9.19 -6.00
C GLY A 111 -18.36 7.85 -6.45
N ALA A 112 -17.10 7.80 -6.90
CA ALA A 112 -16.41 6.53 -7.14
C ALA A 112 -16.10 5.85 -5.80
N GLU A 113 -16.58 4.63 -5.60
CA GLU A 113 -16.30 3.79 -4.45
C GLU A 113 -15.77 2.44 -4.94
N ASP A 114 -14.80 1.87 -4.22
CA ASP A 114 -14.32 0.53 -4.48
C ASP A 114 -15.44 -0.50 -4.26
N TYR A 115 -15.70 -1.30 -5.29
CA TYR A 115 -16.76 -2.30 -5.30
C TYR A 115 -16.65 -3.33 -4.15
N ARG A 116 -15.45 -3.51 -3.57
CA ARG A 116 -15.22 -4.40 -2.43
C ARG A 116 -16.04 -3.96 -1.22
N TRP A 117 -16.22 -2.67 -0.97
CA TRP A 117 -16.99 -2.16 0.16
C TRP A 117 -18.47 -2.59 0.08
N ALA A 118 -19.06 -2.61 -1.12
CA ALA A 118 -20.40 -3.13 -1.32
C ALA A 118 -20.50 -4.65 -1.04
N VAL A 119 -19.45 -5.42 -1.38
CA VAL A 119 -19.41 -6.87 -1.10
C VAL A 119 -19.26 -7.15 0.39
N VAL A 120 -18.39 -6.41 1.08
CA VAL A 120 -18.20 -6.49 2.54
C VAL A 120 -19.49 -6.05 3.25
N GLY A 121 -20.12 -4.97 2.81
CA GLY A 121 -21.43 -4.52 3.34
C GLY A 121 -22.51 -5.60 3.23
N ARG A 122 -22.61 -6.28 2.08
CA ARG A 122 -23.53 -7.43 1.92
C ARG A 122 -23.17 -8.63 2.79
N ALA A 123 -21.90 -8.80 3.19
CA ALA A 123 -21.51 -9.83 4.14
C ALA A 123 -21.97 -9.48 5.56
N PHE A 124 -21.84 -8.22 5.97
CA PHE A 124 -22.36 -7.71 7.24
C PHE A 124 -23.88 -7.81 7.31
N ASP A 125 -24.58 -7.43 6.23
CA ASP A 125 -26.05 -7.55 6.17
C ASP A 125 -26.53 -9.00 6.35
N ARG A 126 -25.78 -9.98 5.81
CA ARG A 126 -26.07 -11.41 5.98
C ARG A 126 -25.76 -11.93 7.38
N ALA A 127 -24.71 -11.41 8.02
CA ALA A 127 -24.28 -11.86 9.33
C ALA A 127 -25.09 -11.24 10.49
N LEU A 128 -25.49 -9.98 10.35
CA LEU A 128 -26.06 -9.17 11.44
C LEU A 128 -27.49 -8.68 11.16
N GLY A 129 -28.03 -8.96 9.97
CA GLY A 129 -29.29 -8.39 9.49
C GLY A 129 -29.17 -6.89 9.17
N LYS A 130 -30.29 -6.18 9.10
CA LYS A 130 -30.36 -4.74 8.76
C LYS A 130 -30.74 -3.83 9.94
N GLY A 131 -30.63 -4.35 11.17
CA GLY A 131 -31.01 -3.63 12.39
C GLY A 131 -29.93 -2.67 12.91
N PHE A 132 -30.21 -2.05 14.06
CA PHE A 132 -29.29 -1.10 14.72
C PHE A 132 -27.90 -1.69 15.00
N LEU A 133 -27.83 -2.96 15.43
CA LEU A 133 -26.55 -3.63 15.70
C LEU A 133 -25.63 -3.64 14.46
N ARG A 134 -26.17 -3.86 13.27
CA ARG A 134 -25.40 -3.82 12.01
C ARG A 134 -24.81 -2.43 11.77
N VAL A 135 -25.55 -1.36 12.08
CA VAL A 135 -25.05 0.02 11.93
C VAL A 135 -23.90 0.25 12.90
N VAL A 136 -24.06 -0.10 14.17
CA VAL A 136 -23.01 0.08 15.19
C VAL A 136 -21.75 -0.70 14.84
N VAL A 137 -21.89 -2.00 14.53
CA VAL A 137 -20.74 -2.85 14.20
C VAL A 137 -20.06 -2.40 12.90
N TRP A 138 -20.82 -1.91 11.92
CA TRP A 138 -20.25 -1.31 10.71
C TRP A 138 -19.46 -0.05 11.00
N GLU A 139 -19.92 0.83 11.89
CA GLU A 139 -19.17 2.05 12.23
C GLU A 139 -17.94 1.77 13.10
N VAL A 140 -17.99 0.76 13.97
CA VAL A 140 -16.79 0.26 14.67
C VAL A 140 -15.78 -0.30 13.67
N PHE A 141 -16.24 -1.05 12.67
CA PHE A 141 -15.39 -1.54 11.58
C PHE A 141 -14.84 -0.39 10.72
N ASN A 142 -15.64 0.63 10.44
CA ASN A 142 -15.23 1.82 9.70
C ASN A 142 -14.13 2.61 10.43
N LEU A 143 -14.33 2.91 11.70
CA LEU A 143 -13.33 3.62 12.50
C LEU A 143 -12.08 2.75 12.71
N GLY A 144 -12.25 1.50 13.13
CA GLY A 144 -11.14 0.62 13.49
C GLY A 144 -10.36 0.09 12.28
N PHE A 145 -11.02 -0.59 11.36
CA PHE A 145 -10.35 -1.24 10.23
C PHE A 145 -10.19 -0.32 9.02
N ILE A 146 -11.27 0.35 8.57
CA ILE A 146 -11.20 1.16 7.34
C ILE A 146 -10.29 2.36 7.57
N THR A 147 -10.40 3.03 8.72
CA THR A 147 -9.67 4.28 8.99
C THR A 147 -8.38 4.06 9.79
N VAL A 148 -8.48 3.68 11.07
CA VAL A 148 -7.32 3.63 11.98
C VAL A 148 -6.28 2.62 11.50
N PHE A 149 -6.69 1.39 11.21
CA PHE A 149 -5.76 0.35 10.76
C PHE A 149 -5.06 0.70 9.45
N GLN A 150 -5.79 1.19 8.43
CA GLN A 150 -5.15 1.53 7.14
C GLN A 150 -4.19 2.72 7.26
N LEU A 151 -4.56 3.78 7.99
CA LEU A 151 -3.67 4.93 8.18
C LEU A 151 -2.48 4.58 9.08
N ALA A 152 -2.67 3.77 10.11
CA ALA A 152 -1.59 3.23 10.93
C ALA A 152 -0.65 2.35 10.09
N LEU A 153 -1.19 1.51 9.21
CA LEU A 153 -0.40 0.69 8.29
C LEU A 153 0.50 1.55 7.40
N LEU A 154 -0.05 2.58 6.75
CA LEU A 154 0.71 3.49 5.88
C LEU A 154 1.81 4.25 6.64
N TYR A 155 1.53 4.66 7.88
CA TYR A 155 2.54 5.22 8.78
C TYR A 155 3.65 4.20 9.08
N MET A 156 3.28 2.97 9.45
CA MET A 156 4.23 1.90 9.77
C MET A 156 5.08 1.46 8.57
N LEU A 157 4.52 1.52 7.36
CA LEU A 157 5.26 1.27 6.12
C LEU A 157 6.35 2.33 5.88
N ALA A 158 6.13 3.57 6.32
CA ALA A 158 7.09 4.66 6.19
C ALA A 158 8.21 4.64 7.24
N LEU A 159 7.97 4.02 8.41
CA LEU A 159 8.92 4.00 9.54
C LEU A 159 10.37 3.61 9.20
N PRO A 160 10.64 2.60 8.36
CA PRO A 160 12.01 2.21 8.06
C PRO A 160 12.85 3.34 7.45
N VAL A 161 12.21 4.27 6.73
CA VAL A 161 12.91 5.42 6.13
C VAL A 161 13.48 6.35 7.20
N ARG A 162 12.90 6.40 8.41
CA ARG A 162 13.46 7.18 9.52
C ARG A 162 14.87 6.75 9.90
N LEU A 163 15.19 5.47 9.76
CA LEU A 163 16.53 4.92 10.05
C LEU A 163 17.62 5.56 9.19
N VAL A 164 17.27 6.12 8.03
CA VAL A 164 18.25 6.80 7.15
C VAL A 164 18.04 8.32 7.10
N THR A 165 16.87 8.81 7.52
CA THR A 165 16.53 10.24 7.59
C THR A 165 17.02 10.89 8.88
N GLU A 166 16.79 10.26 10.03
CA GLU A 166 17.12 10.81 11.35
C GLU A 166 18.52 10.38 11.83
N ASP A 167 19.04 9.27 11.31
CA ASP A 167 20.37 8.77 11.66
C ASP A 167 21.45 9.32 10.70
N THR A 168 22.35 10.13 11.25
CA THR A 168 23.48 10.75 10.52
C THR A 168 24.59 9.76 10.15
N GLY A 169 24.55 8.52 10.64
CA GLY A 169 25.54 7.48 10.36
C GLY A 169 25.26 6.62 9.11
N ALA A 170 24.09 6.79 8.48
CA ALA A 170 23.67 5.99 7.34
C ALA A 170 24.59 6.15 6.12
N ARG A 171 25.02 5.02 5.54
CA ARG A 171 26.00 5.01 4.44
C ARG A 171 25.71 3.89 3.43
N TRP A 172 26.23 4.06 2.23
CA TRP A 172 26.17 3.02 1.22
C TRP A 172 27.02 1.82 1.63
N THR A 173 26.38 0.66 1.68
CA THR A 173 27.01 -0.66 1.78
C THR A 173 26.66 -1.48 0.54
N PRO A 174 27.43 -2.53 0.20
CA PRO A 174 27.05 -3.43 -0.90
C PRO A 174 25.63 -4.02 -0.73
N ALA A 175 25.25 -4.32 0.51
CA ALA A 175 23.90 -4.78 0.85
C ALA A 175 22.84 -3.69 0.61
N ALA A 176 23.09 -2.44 1.06
CA ALA A 176 22.17 -1.33 0.82
C ALA A 176 21.99 -1.05 -0.69
N ALA A 177 23.08 -1.08 -1.47
CA ALA A 177 23.02 -0.91 -2.91
C ALA A 177 22.20 -2.03 -3.60
N LEU A 178 22.39 -3.29 -3.19
CA LEU A 178 21.61 -4.42 -3.68
C LEU A 178 20.11 -4.25 -3.38
N TRP A 179 19.75 -3.95 -2.14
CA TRP A 179 18.35 -3.79 -1.74
C TRP A 179 17.68 -2.59 -2.40
N ALA A 180 18.39 -1.47 -2.57
CA ALA A 180 17.89 -0.32 -3.33
C ALA A 180 17.62 -0.70 -4.80
N GLY A 181 18.54 -1.46 -5.42
CA GLY A 181 18.36 -1.97 -6.79
C GLY A 181 17.15 -2.88 -6.93
N ILE A 182 16.96 -3.80 -5.98
CA ILE A 182 15.78 -4.70 -5.95
C ILE A 182 14.49 -3.88 -5.75
N ALA A 183 14.46 -2.90 -4.85
CA ALA A 183 13.30 -2.02 -4.66
C ALA A 183 12.93 -1.28 -5.96
N GLY A 184 13.92 -0.71 -6.65
CA GLY A 184 13.71 -0.05 -7.95
C GLY A 184 13.18 -1.00 -9.01
N LEU A 185 13.73 -2.22 -9.11
CA LEU A 185 13.25 -3.25 -10.03
C LEU A 185 11.80 -3.64 -9.75
N LEU A 186 11.43 -3.82 -8.47
CA LEU A 186 10.06 -4.15 -8.07
C LEU A 186 9.06 -3.08 -8.51
N LEU A 187 9.40 -1.79 -8.37
CA LEU A 187 8.55 -0.70 -8.85
C LEU A 187 8.35 -0.72 -10.37
N VAL A 188 9.40 -1.06 -11.13
CA VAL A 188 9.31 -1.21 -12.59
C VAL A 188 8.41 -2.40 -12.96
N VAL A 189 8.62 -3.56 -12.34
CA VAL A 189 7.80 -4.75 -12.60
C VAL A 189 6.34 -4.50 -12.22
N GLU A 190 6.07 -3.81 -11.10
CA GLU A 190 4.73 -3.42 -10.70
C GLU A 190 4.07 -2.49 -11.72
N ALA A 191 4.79 -1.45 -12.18
CA ALA A 191 4.29 -0.53 -13.19
C ALA A 191 3.95 -1.25 -14.51
N VAL A 192 4.76 -2.23 -14.92
CA VAL A 192 4.48 -3.07 -16.08
C VAL A 192 3.22 -3.93 -15.86
N ALA A 193 3.08 -4.55 -14.68
CA ALA A 193 1.90 -5.35 -14.35
C ALA A 193 0.62 -4.51 -14.37
N ASP A 194 0.66 -3.32 -13.78
CA ASP A 194 -0.42 -2.34 -13.79
C ASP A 194 -0.76 -1.89 -15.21
N GLN A 195 0.24 -1.64 -16.05
CA GLN A 195 0.04 -1.25 -17.45
C GLN A 195 -0.60 -2.38 -18.28
N GLN A 196 -0.17 -3.63 -18.08
CA GLN A 196 -0.77 -4.80 -18.73
C GLN A 196 -2.25 -4.95 -18.34
N GLN A 197 -2.56 -4.80 -17.06
CA GLN A 197 -3.95 -4.83 -16.58
C GLN A 197 -4.77 -3.67 -17.16
N TRP A 198 -4.23 -2.46 -17.16
CA TRP A 198 -4.89 -1.29 -17.71
C TRP A 198 -5.21 -1.45 -19.20
N ALA A 199 -4.21 -1.84 -20.01
CA ALA A 199 -4.38 -2.07 -21.44
C ALA A 199 -5.45 -3.13 -21.70
N PHE A 200 -5.43 -4.23 -20.94
CA PHE A 200 -6.46 -5.27 -21.04
C PHE A 200 -7.86 -4.74 -20.73
N GLN A 201 -8.02 -3.96 -19.65
CA GLN A 201 -9.33 -3.40 -19.30
C GLN A 201 -9.83 -2.38 -20.33
N GLN A 202 -8.93 -1.66 -20.99
CA GLN A 202 -9.30 -0.77 -22.08
C GLN A 202 -9.76 -1.53 -23.33
N ALA A 203 -9.01 -2.55 -23.75
CA ALA A 203 -9.42 -3.43 -24.84
C ALA A 203 -10.78 -4.09 -24.55
N LYS A 204 -10.99 -4.55 -23.30
CA LYS A 204 -12.24 -5.13 -22.87
C LYS A 204 -13.42 -4.16 -22.93
N ARG A 205 -13.22 -2.88 -22.60
CA ARG A 205 -14.26 -1.83 -22.74
C ARG A 205 -14.63 -1.55 -24.18
N ARG A 206 -13.72 -1.80 -25.12
CA ARG A 206 -13.92 -1.66 -26.57
C ARG A 206 -14.42 -2.94 -27.24
N GLU A 207 -14.62 -4.00 -26.46
CA GLU A 207 -14.97 -5.33 -26.96
C GLU A 207 -13.89 -5.97 -27.87
N ASP A 208 -12.65 -5.47 -27.80
CA ASP A 208 -11.50 -5.91 -28.60
C ASP A 208 -10.84 -7.20 -28.07
N THR A 209 -11.40 -7.83 -27.03
CA THR A 209 -10.87 -9.06 -26.45
C THR A 209 -11.98 -10.04 -26.13
N ARG A 210 -11.76 -11.31 -26.50
CA ARG A 210 -12.64 -12.43 -26.16
C ARG A 210 -12.35 -12.99 -24.76
N LEU A 211 -11.26 -12.58 -24.13
CA LEU A 211 -10.87 -13.09 -22.81
C LEU A 211 -11.61 -12.35 -21.69
N PRO A 212 -12.04 -13.06 -20.63
CA PRO A 212 -12.73 -12.45 -19.51
C PRO A 212 -11.81 -11.65 -18.56
N PHE A 213 -10.52 -11.96 -18.51
CA PHE A 213 -9.51 -11.33 -17.64
C PHE A 213 -8.10 -11.49 -18.25
N VAL A 214 -7.14 -10.71 -17.77
CA VAL A 214 -5.74 -10.76 -18.23
C VAL A 214 -5.07 -12.06 -17.77
N THR A 215 -4.38 -12.72 -18.69
CA THR A 215 -3.67 -14.00 -18.44
C THR A 215 -2.27 -14.05 -19.07
N GLY A 216 -1.89 -13.04 -19.87
CA GLY A 216 -0.60 -12.98 -20.55
C GLY A 216 0.40 -12.03 -19.89
N GLY A 217 1.63 -12.00 -20.38
CA GLY A 217 2.67 -11.11 -19.84
C GLY A 217 3.12 -11.57 -18.45
N LEU A 218 3.16 -10.66 -17.47
CA LEU A 218 3.49 -11.01 -16.09
C LEU A 218 2.38 -11.83 -15.44
N TRP A 219 1.15 -11.69 -15.92
CA TRP A 219 -0.02 -12.37 -15.38
C TRP A 219 0.01 -13.88 -15.64
N GLN A 220 0.83 -14.40 -16.56
CA GLN A 220 0.99 -15.85 -16.73
C GLN A 220 1.91 -16.50 -15.67
N TRP A 221 2.70 -15.68 -14.95
CA TRP A 221 3.63 -16.15 -13.91
C TRP A 221 3.03 -16.01 -12.51
N SER A 222 2.19 -15.01 -12.32
CA SER A 222 1.45 -14.77 -11.09
C SER A 222 0.09 -14.21 -11.44
N ARG A 223 -0.96 -14.65 -10.75
CA ARG A 223 -2.32 -14.11 -10.94
C ARG A 223 -2.46 -12.70 -10.38
N HIS A 224 -1.53 -12.26 -9.53
CA HIS A 224 -1.51 -10.94 -8.90
C HIS A 224 -0.07 -10.39 -8.82
N PRO A 225 0.61 -10.16 -9.97
CA PRO A 225 2.02 -9.80 -9.99
C PRO A 225 2.29 -8.41 -9.40
N ASN A 226 1.36 -7.46 -9.58
CA ASN A 226 1.43 -6.14 -8.95
C ASN A 226 1.30 -6.24 -7.42
N VAL A 227 0.38 -7.07 -6.92
CA VAL A 227 0.20 -7.27 -5.46
C VAL A 227 1.42 -7.94 -4.82
N PHE A 228 2.11 -8.82 -5.54
CA PHE A 228 3.40 -9.36 -5.10
C PHE A 228 4.47 -8.26 -5.02
N CYS A 229 4.61 -7.44 -6.07
CA CYS A 229 5.59 -6.36 -6.09
C CYS A 229 5.34 -5.34 -4.99
N GLU A 230 4.07 -4.96 -4.74
CA GLU A 230 3.68 -4.04 -3.67
C GLU A 230 4.16 -4.55 -2.30
N GLN A 231 3.89 -5.82 -1.96
CA GLN A 231 4.34 -6.41 -0.69
C GLN A 231 5.87 -6.52 -0.60
N ALA A 232 6.50 -6.99 -1.68
CA ALA A 232 7.93 -7.18 -1.73
C ALA A 232 8.68 -5.83 -1.64
N PHE A 233 8.15 -4.78 -2.26
CA PHE A 233 8.75 -3.44 -2.26
C PHE A 233 8.90 -2.93 -0.83
N TRP A 234 7.83 -2.95 -0.04
CA TRP A 234 7.86 -2.44 1.32
C TRP A 234 8.75 -3.28 2.24
N LEU A 235 8.78 -4.61 2.06
CA LEU A 235 9.70 -5.47 2.80
C LEU A 235 11.17 -5.20 2.44
N VAL A 236 11.47 -5.06 1.15
CA VAL A 236 12.81 -4.74 0.65
C VAL A 236 13.24 -3.34 1.09
N LEU A 237 12.33 -2.38 1.17
CA LEU A 237 12.61 -1.04 1.68
C LEU A 237 13.09 -1.09 3.14
N CYS A 238 12.54 -1.98 3.97
CA CYS A 238 13.03 -2.21 5.34
C CYS A 238 14.48 -2.69 5.32
N PHE A 239 14.79 -3.69 4.50
CA PHE A 239 16.15 -4.23 4.37
C PHE A 239 17.14 -3.19 3.83
N PHE A 240 16.71 -2.36 2.88
CA PHE A 240 17.52 -1.25 2.38
C PHE A 240 17.89 -0.27 3.50
N CYS A 241 16.89 0.23 4.22
CA CYS A 241 17.12 1.24 5.26
C CYS A 241 17.95 0.67 6.42
N ALA A 242 17.67 -0.56 6.85
CA ALA A 242 18.43 -1.23 7.89
C ALA A 242 19.90 -1.49 7.48
N ALA A 243 20.12 -1.98 6.25
CA ALA A 243 21.47 -2.24 5.74
C ALA A 243 22.30 -0.95 5.58
N ALA A 244 21.65 0.18 5.30
CA ALA A 244 22.32 1.46 5.17
C ALA A 244 22.59 2.11 6.53
N ALA A 245 21.67 1.97 7.49
CA ALA A 245 21.84 2.43 8.87
C ALA A 245 22.78 1.51 9.69
N GLY A 246 23.10 0.31 9.20
CA GLY A 246 23.93 -0.66 9.93
C GLY A 246 23.18 -1.31 11.09
N VAL A 247 21.86 -1.47 10.94
CA VAL A 247 20.94 -1.89 11.99
C VAL A 247 20.52 -3.34 11.78
N ASP A 248 20.46 -4.12 12.86
CA ASP A 248 19.94 -5.49 12.84
C ASP A 248 18.42 -5.50 13.04
N LEU A 249 17.66 -5.90 12.01
CA LEU A 249 16.20 -6.05 12.09
C LEU A 249 15.75 -7.22 12.98
N GLY A 250 16.66 -8.14 13.34
CA GLY A 250 16.42 -9.19 14.31
C GLY A 250 16.46 -8.70 15.77
N ALA A 251 17.05 -7.53 16.01
CA ALA A 251 17.05 -6.90 17.32
C ALA A 251 15.65 -6.37 17.68
N TRP A 252 15.25 -6.54 18.94
CA TRP A 252 13.90 -6.20 19.42
C TRP A 252 13.54 -4.73 19.18
N GLU A 253 14.48 -3.82 19.39
CA GLU A 253 14.34 -2.38 19.18
C GLU A 253 14.07 -1.98 17.72
N HIS A 254 14.41 -2.84 16.76
CA HIS A 254 14.26 -2.56 15.33
C HIS A 254 13.26 -3.46 14.62
N ALA A 255 12.82 -4.56 15.26
CA ALA A 255 11.80 -5.47 14.77
C ALA A 255 10.46 -4.78 14.45
N ALA A 256 10.17 -3.65 15.10
CA ALA A 256 8.99 -2.83 14.79
C ALA A 256 8.92 -2.37 13.33
N ASN A 257 10.06 -2.20 12.65
CA ASN A 257 10.12 -1.83 11.23
C ASN A 257 9.56 -2.92 10.29
N LEU A 258 9.42 -4.16 10.76
CA LEU A 258 8.83 -5.28 10.00
C LEU A 258 7.31 -5.38 10.17
N ILE A 259 6.72 -4.69 11.16
CA ILE A 259 5.28 -4.79 11.45
C ILE A 259 4.45 -4.26 10.27
N GLY A 260 4.84 -3.12 9.70
CA GLY A 260 4.15 -2.53 8.54
C GLY A 260 4.05 -3.51 7.35
N PRO A 261 5.19 -3.97 6.79
CA PRO A 261 5.18 -4.96 5.70
C PRO A 261 4.45 -6.26 6.05
N ALA A 262 4.59 -6.78 7.27
CA ALA A 262 3.89 -7.99 7.70
C ALA A 262 2.37 -7.80 7.68
N LEU A 263 1.87 -6.68 8.20
CA LEU A 263 0.44 -6.34 8.15
C LEU A 263 -0.05 -6.09 6.73
N LEU A 264 0.78 -5.50 5.87
CA LEU A 264 0.46 -5.33 4.44
C LEU A 264 0.30 -6.69 3.75
N ILE A 265 1.19 -7.65 4.01
CA ILE A 265 1.10 -9.02 3.48
C ILE A 265 -0.23 -9.66 3.90
N VAL A 266 -0.60 -9.58 5.18
CA VAL A 266 -1.86 -10.12 5.70
C VAL A 266 -3.08 -9.45 5.03
N LEU A 267 -3.08 -8.12 4.97
CA LEU A 267 -4.14 -7.34 4.32
C LEU A 267 -4.31 -7.73 2.85
N MET A 268 -3.21 -7.82 2.11
CA MET A 268 -3.23 -8.15 0.69
C MET A 268 -3.62 -9.61 0.45
N TRP A 269 -3.22 -10.53 1.32
CA TRP A 269 -3.65 -11.92 1.21
C TRP A 269 -5.17 -12.08 1.37
N ALA A 270 -5.77 -11.36 2.33
CA ALA A 270 -7.21 -11.29 2.51
C ALA A 270 -7.91 -10.61 1.31
N SER A 271 -7.37 -9.47 0.85
CA SER A 271 -7.90 -8.71 -0.30
C SER A 271 -7.88 -9.52 -1.60
N VAL A 272 -6.78 -10.22 -1.87
CA VAL A 272 -6.67 -11.13 -3.03
C VAL A 272 -7.69 -12.27 -2.92
N GLY A 273 -7.91 -12.81 -1.72
CA GLY A 273 -8.89 -13.88 -1.52
C GLY A 273 -10.31 -13.42 -1.85
N LEU A 274 -10.66 -12.19 -1.44
CA LEU A 274 -11.93 -11.57 -1.78
C LEU A 274 -12.06 -11.33 -3.30
N THR A 275 -11.04 -10.79 -3.95
CA THR A 275 -11.09 -10.46 -5.38
C THR A 275 -11.11 -11.70 -6.28
N GLU A 276 -10.41 -12.78 -5.92
CA GLU A 276 -10.52 -14.07 -6.64
C GLU A 276 -11.91 -14.68 -6.49
N ARG A 277 -12.54 -14.62 -5.31
CA ARG A 277 -13.92 -15.08 -5.10
C ARG A 277 -14.92 -14.31 -5.97
N ILE A 278 -14.76 -12.99 -6.06
CA ILE A 278 -15.60 -12.15 -6.92
C ILE A 278 -15.37 -12.50 -8.39
N SER A 279 -14.12 -12.72 -8.79
CA SER A 279 -13.76 -13.13 -10.15
C SER A 279 -14.39 -14.48 -10.51
N LEU A 280 -14.34 -15.47 -9.61
CA LEU A 280 -15.00 -16.77 -9.79
C LEU A 280 -16.52 -16.67 -9.94
N SER A 281 -17.18 -15.78 -9.18
CA SER A 281 -18.63 -15.58 -9.30
C SER A 281 -19.05 -14.98 -10.65
N ARG A 282 -18.14 -14.28 -11.33
CA ARG A 282 -18.41 -13.62 -12.61
C ARG A 282 -17.90 -14.40 -13.81
N TYR A 283 -16.79 -15.12 -13.64
CA TYR A 283 -16.10 -15.84 -14.71
C TYR A 283 -15.76 -17.27 -14.23
N PRO A 284 -16.61 -18.27 -14.52
CA PRO A 284 -16.33 -19.66 -14.15
C PRO A 284 -14.99 -20.17 -14.67
N ALA A 285 -14.56 -19.69 -15.85
CA ALA A 285 -13.25 -20.00 -16.45
C ALA A 285 -12.04 -19.57 -15.59
N TYR A 286 -12.22 -18.67 -14.62
CA TYR A 286 -11.17 -18.25 -13.69
C TYR A 286 -10.63 -19.42 -12.84
N ARG A 287 -11.43 -20.48 -12.63
CA ARG A 287 -10.98 -21.68 -11.92
C ARG A 287 -9.82 -22.37 -12.65
N ALA A 288 -9.87 -22.49 -13.98
CA ALA A 288 -8.77 -23.08 -14.75
C ALA A 288 -7.49 -22.25 -14.62
N TYR A 289 -7.62 -20.93 -14.62
CA TYR A 289 -6.50 -20.01 -14.39
C TYR A 289 -5.91 -20.13 -12.97
N GLN A 290 -6.75 -20.37 -11.95
CA GLN A 290 -6.29 -20.62 -10.59
C GLN A 290 -5.47 -21.91 -10.44
N VAL A 291 -5.77 -22.93 -11.24
CA VAL A 291 -4.97 -24.16 -11.27
C VAL A 291 -3.66 -23.91 -12.03
N LYS A 292 -3.75 -23.21 -13.17
CA LYS A 292 -2.63 -23.04 -14.10
C LYS A 292 -1.50 -22.14 -13.57
N THR A 293 -1.85 -21.05 -12.90
CA THR A 293 -0.91 -19.95 -12.62
C THR A 293 -0.77 -19.73 -11.12
N SER A 294 0.44 -19.48 -10.60
CA SER A 294 0.65 -19.19 -9.17
C SER A 294 -0.14 -17.97 -8.70
N ARG A 295 -0.58 -17.94 -7.44
CA ARG A 295 -1.41 -16.85 -6.91
C ARG A 295 -0.65 -15.53 -6.74
N LEU A 296 0.49 -15.56 -6.02
CA LEU A 296 1.25 -14.35 -5.66
C LEU A 296 2.71 -14.45 -6.11
N VAL A 297 3.45 -15.40 -5.56
CA VAL A 297 4.87 -15.60 -5.90
C VAL A 297 4.98 -16.02 -7.38
N PRO A 298 5.69 -15.25 -8.23
CA PRO A 298 5.87 -15.62 -9.63
C PRO A 298 6.46 -17.01 -9.79
N TRP A 299 5.81 -17.86 -10.58
CA TRP A 299 6.25 -19.23 -10.83
C TRP A 299 5.87 -19.66 -12.26
N PRO A 300 6.65 -20.52 -12.94
CA PRO A 300 6.27 -21.04 -14.25
C PRO A 300 4.85 -21.63 -14.23
N PRO A 301 3.98 -21.29 -15.21
CA PRO A 301 2.63 -21.83 -15.27
C PRO A 301 2.66 -23.32 -15.62
N LEU A 302 1.65 -24.05 -15.14
CA LEU A 302 1.42 -25.43 -15.55
C LEU A 302 1.06 -25.51 -17.04
N SER A 303 1.50 -26.58 -17.69
CA SER A 303 1.04 -26.94 -19.04
C SER A 303 -0.45 -27.32 -19.02
N ASP A 304 -1.12 -27.25 -20.16
CA ASP A 304 -2.54 -27.60 -20.25
C ASP A 304 -2.79 -29.06 -19.88
N ALA A 305 -1.86 -29.97 -20.22
CA ALA A 305 -1.92 -31.37 -19.81
C ALA A 305 -1.87 -31.52 -18.27
N GLN A 306 -1.00 -30.76 -17.59
CA GLN A 306 -0.93 -30.75 -16.13
C GLN A 306 -2.21 -30.18 -15.52
N VAL A 307 -2.77 -29.11 -16.09
CA VAL A 307 -4.05 -28.53 -15.61
C VAL A 307 -5.18 -29.56 -15.70
N ILE A 308 -5.29 -30.28 -16.81
CA ILE A 308 -6.29 -31.33 -17.01
C ILE A 308 -6.09 -32.46 -15.99
N ALA A 309 -4.84 -32.91 -15.79
CA ALA A 309 -4.51 -33.94 -14.82
C ALA A 309 -4.87 -33.52 -13.38
N THR A 310 -4.54 -32.29 -12.98
CA THR A 310 -4.90 -31.75 -11.66
C THR A 310 -6.42 -31.62 -11.49
N ALA A 311 -7.14 -31.18 -12.52
CA ALA A 311 -8.59 -31.10 -12.48
C ALA A 311 -9.24 -32.48 -12.30
N ALA A 312 -8.71 -33.52 -12.96
CA ALA A 312 -9.19 -34.89 -12.83
C ALA A 312 -8.96 -35.48 -11.43
N LEU A 313 -7.89 -35.09 -10.73
CA LEU A 313 -7.61 -35.52 -9.36
C LEU A 313 -8.61 -34.95 -8.35
N HIS A 314 -9.06 -33.70 -8.52
CA HIS A 314 -10.02 -33.07 -7.62
C HIS A 314 -11.49 -33.41 -7.90
N ALA A 315 -11.76 -34.16 -8.98
CA ALA A 315 -13.09 -34.65 -9.33
C ALA A 315 -13.40 -36.04 -8.73
N LYS A 316 -12.42 -36.69 -8.11
CA LYS A 316 -12.56 -37.93 -7.33
C LYS A 316 -12.77 -37.59 -5.85
#